data_AF-A0A7C0UHL8-F1
#
_entry.id   AF-A0A7C0UHL8-F1
#
_cell.length_a   1.000
_cell.length_b   1.000
_cell.length_c   1.000
_cell.angle_alpha   90.00
_cell.angle_beta   90.00
_cell.angle_gamma   90.00
#
_symmetry.space_group_name_H-M   'P 1'
#
loop_
_entity.id
_entity.type
_entity.pdbx_description
1 polymer ?
#
loop_
_entity_poly.entity_id
_entity_poly.type
_entity_poly.pdbx_seq_one_letter_code
_entity_poly.pdbx_strand_id
1 'polypeptide(L)' 'CPDVFERGDDGKAQIIEKYRTGDNVGEGMVPEELGECVKSASEACPVQIISVEEVSE' A
#
# COMPACT_ATOMS: atom_id res chain seq x y z
N CYS A 1 4.43 7.14 3.32
CA CYS A 1 4.82 5.74 3.49
C CYS A 1 5.62 5.25 2.28
N PRO A 2 6.84 5.80 2.06
CA PRO A 2 7.66 5.49 0.90
C PRO A 2 8.23 4.06 0.93
N ASP A 3 8.23 3.41 2.11
CA ASP A 3 8.65 2.02 2.27
C ASP A 3 7.68 1.04 1.62
N VAL A 4 6.40 1.39 1.47
CA VAL A 4 5.36 0.51 0.90
C VAL A 4 4.89 1.00 -0.46
N PHE A 5 4.82 2.32 -0.67
CA PHE A 5 4.31 2.90 -1.91
C PHE A 5 5.41 3.65 -2.67
N GLU A 6 5.47 3.39 -3.97
CA GLU A 6 6.26 4.13 -4.94
C GLU A 6 5.36 4.82 -5.97
N ARG A 7 5.93 5.75 -6.73
CA ARG A 7 5.23 6.40 -7.84
C ARG A 7 5.38 5.54 -9.09
N GLY A 8 4.28 5.03 -9.62
CA GLY A 8 4.25 4.31 -10.89
C GLY A 8 4.42 5.23 -12.09
N ASP A 9 4.72 4.62 -13.23
CA ASP A 9 4.85 5.31 -14.53
C ASP A 9 3.58 6.05 -14.96
N ASP A 10 2.41 5.60 -14.50
CA ASP A 10 1.12 6.25 -14.74
C ASP A 10 0.89 7.50 -13.87
N GLY A 11 1.87 7.82 -13.02
CA GLY A 11 1.83 8.94 -12.08
C GLY A 11 1.00 8.67 -10.83
N LYS A 12 0.45 7.47 -10.66
CA LYS A 12 -0.28 7.06 -9.46
C LYS A 12 0.66 6.38 -8.46
N ALA A 13 0.19 6.29 -7.22
CA ALA A 13 0.87 5.48 -6.22
C ALA A 13 0.62 4.00 -6.52
N GLN A 14 1.67 3.19 -6.44
CA GLN A 14 1.63 1.73 -6.54
C GLN A 14 2.41 1.12 -5.37
N ILE A 15 2.09 -0.10 -4.98
CA ILE A 15 2.83 -0.81 -3.92
C ILE A 15 4.21 -1.17 -4.46
N ILE A 16 5.27 -1.16 -3.66
CA ILE A 16 6.61 -1.57 -4.12
C ILE A 16 6.67 -3.08 -4.37
N GLU A 17 7.48 -3.50 -5.33
CA GLU A 17 7.59 -4.91 -5.73
C GLU A 17 7.82 -5.87 -4.55
N LYS A 18 8.56 -5.44 -3.53
CA LYS A 18 8.83 -6.21 -2.31
C LYS A 18 7.57 -6.66 -1.55
N TYR A 19 6.52 -5.83 -1.56
CA TYR A 19 5.29 -6.07 -0.81
C TYR A 19 4.10 -6.43 -1.69
N ARG A 20 4.26 -6.43 -3.02
CA ARG A 20 3.18 -6.80 -3.96
C ARG A 20 2.81 -8.27 -3.81
N THR A 21 1.53 -8.56 -3.89
CA THR A 21 1.02 -9.93 -3.93
C THR A 21 0.76 -10.31 -5.39
N GLY A 22 1.63 -11.16 -5.93
CA GLY A 22 1.55 -11.61 -7.33
C GLY A 22 1.84 -10.49 -8.33
N ASP A 23 1.11 -10.46 -9.44
CA ASP A 23 1.27 -9.50 -10.54
C ASP A 23 0.46 -8.19 -10.35
N ASN A 24 -0.17 -7.99 -9.19
CA ASN A 24 -1.02 -6.83 -8.94
C ASN A 24 -0.23 -5.69 -8.28
N VAL A 25 -0.09 -4.57 -8.98
CA VAL A 25 0.59 -3.37 -8.46
C VAL A 25 -0.20 -2.62 -7.38
N GLY A 26 -1.49 -2.92 -7.24
CA GLY A 26 -2.40 -2.32 -6.27
C GLY A 26 -2.72 -3.20 -5.07
N GLU A 27 -2.22 -4.44 -5.02
CA GLU A 27 -2.46 -5.36 -3.90
C GLU A 27 -1.15 -5.87 -3.33
N GLY A 28 -1.06 -5.93 -2.00
CA GLY A 28 0.16 -6.29 -1.32
C GLY A 28 -0.05 -6.59 0.15
N MET A 29 0.93 -7.30 0.73
CA MET A 29 0.96 -7.64 2.15
C MET A 29 2.18 -6.99 2.78
N VAL A 30 1.96 -6.29 3.88
CA VAL A 30 3.01 -5.64 4.66
C VAL A 30 3.03 -6.22 6.07
N PRO A 31 4.20 -6.26 6.73
CA PRO A 31 4.27 -6.59 8.14
C PRO A 31 3.51 -5.56 9.00
N GLU A 32 3.05 -5.99 10.17
CA GLU A 32 2.28 -5.16 11.12
C GLU A 32 3.03 -3.86 11.50
N GLU A 33 4.36 -3.90 11.56
CA GLU A 33 5.21 -2.73 11.81
C GLU A 33 4.99 -1.58 10.80
N LEU A 34 4.57 -1.90 9.58
CA LEU A 34 4.23 -0.94 8.53
C LEU A 34 2.72 -0.64 8.47
N GLY A 35 1.91 -1.30 9.29
CA GLY A 35 0.45 -1.13 9.34
C GLY A 35 0.03 0.32 9.61
N GLU A 36 0.62 0.97 10.61
CA GLU A 36 0.35 2.40 10.90
C GLU A 36 0.70 3.30 9.72
N CYS A 37 1.77 2.97 9.00
CA CYS A 37 2.25 3.72 7.85
C CYS A 37 1.30 3.58 6.65
N VAL A 38 0.80 2.38 6.37
CA VAL A 38 -0.18 2.12 5.31
C VAL A 38 -1.54 2.73 5.66
N LYS A 39 -1.96 2.63 6.93
CA LYS A 39 -3.18 3.28 7.43
C LYS A 39 -3.14 4.80 7.27
N SER A 40 -2.04 5.42 7.68
CA SER A 40 -1.81 6.86 7.49
C SER A 40 -1.83 7.25 6.00
N ALA A 41 -1.28 6.40 5.12
CA ALA A 41 -1.31 6.64 3.67
C ALA A 41 -2.74 6.57 3.10
N SER A 42 -3.56 5.64 3.61
CA SER A 42 -4.98 5.55 3.27
C SER A 42 -5.74 6.79 3.71
N GLU A 43 -5.55 7.25 4.95
CA GLU A 43 -6.20 8.46 5.48
C GLU A 43 -5.75 9.74 4.77
N ALA A 44 -4.49 9.79 4.32
CA ALA A 44 -3.96 10.91 3.54
C ALA A 44 -4.49 10.95 2.10
N CYS A 45 -5.08 9.87 1.59
CA CYS A 45 -5.56 9.81 0.22
C CYS A 45 -6.90 10.57 0.09
N PRO A 46 -6.96 11.71 -0.63
CA PRO A 46 -8.17 12.54 -0.70
C PRO A 46 -9.36 11.85 -1.37
N VAL A 47 -9.08 10.83 -2.18
CA VAL A 47 -10.08 10.02 -2.90
C VAL A 47 -10.37 8.68 -2.20
N GLN A 48 -9.74 8.42 -1.05
CA GLN A 48 -9.95 7.23 -0.22
C GLN A 48 -9.91 5.90 -1.00
N ILE A 49 -9.01 5.81 -1.99
CA ILE A 49 -8.91 4.63 -2.88
C ILE A 49 -8.13 3.47 -2.26
N ILE A 50 -7.35 3.72 -1.20
CA ILE A 50 -6.49 2.74 -0.55
C ILE A 50 -7.28 2.05 0.56
N SER A 51 -7.54 0.76 0.41
CA SER A 51 -8.13 -0.09 1.46
C SER A 51 -7.03 -0.80 2.24
N VAL A 52 -7.20 -0.87 3.56
CA VAL A 52 -6.27 -1.56 4.48
C VAL A 52 -7.08 -2.53 5.30
N GLU A 53 -6.74 -3.81 5.24
CA GLU A 53 -7.39 -4.88 6.00
C GLU A 53 -6.34 -5.62 6.83
N GLU A 54 -6.70 -5.91 8.09
CA GLU A 54 -5.87 -6.73 8.98
C GLU A 54 -6.13 -8.19 8.63
N VAL A 55 -5.13 -8.85 8.06
CA VAL A 55 -5.19 -10.28 7.73
C VAL A 55 -4.72 -11.05 8.97
N SER A 56 -5.67 -11.52 9.77
CA SER A 56 -5.39 -12.48 10.84
C SER A 56 -5.15 -13.85 10.22
N GLU A 57 -3.93 -14.36 10.31
CA GLU A 57 -3.59 -15.75 9.96
C GLU A 57 -4.20 -16.76 10.94
#